data_AF-R9P9G0-F1
#
_entry.id   AF-R9P9G0-F1
#
_cell.length_a   1.000
_cell.length_b   1.000
_cell.length_c   1.000
_cell.angle_alpha   90.00
_cell.angle_beta   90.00
_cell.angle_gamma   90.00
#
_symmetry.space_group_name_H-M   'P 1'
#
loop_
_entity.id
_entity.type
_entity.pdbx_description
1 polymer ?
#
loop_
_entity_poly.entity_id
_entity_poly.type
_entity_poly.pdbx_seq_one_letter_code
_entity_poly.pdbx_strand_id
1 'polypeptide(L)'
;MEDVDDDDAKLRAMNQKIPPQASIDLTLANSKNCGLCLMLHLRTLSLHTLFTSILVFVVSVLLYREQQRRYHPSPVSGLYIGQELSDTDTPSTAFTNLSSSHKMANARVKVLLVNDDGPPSTSSPHVLGLYEELTALGWDVTVVLPSFQKSWGSMQFSLQGPVAYWYYYPIKDNFDGKHAGTSESWSATRRPINRERGEIAEWILIDGSPTTASNSGLFNQNAFFGETAAEREAPASTTTPFNLVVSGPNFGRNTGTAFAMSSGTLGAAMAAALAGVRSIAVSFGHFTANPPTFADRSKARGPGLEPAQLRTVASTANRFTASLIQRLYTNWSQEADVRCYSINVPLCETISQPEVVWTRIWENRYGPLFAAESTATYPAPPAPQPATAPKPQNVLHFAPNMASLLGPKSLPEGTDVWAILNGYVSVTRLRPNFMEVDREGKGLDVKRFEELKLKELQDGLEVGTRWRL
;
A
#
# COMPACT_ATOMS: atom_id res chain seq x y z
N MET A 1 28.36 11.49 -63.99
CA MET A 1 28.21 12.09 -62.65
C MET A 1 26.74 12.45 -62.51
N GLU A 2 25.82 11.49 -62.59
CA GLU A 2 25.68 10.26 -61.76
C GLU A 2 25.75 10.60 -60.27
N ASP A 3 24.79 10.29 -59.41
CA ASP A 3 23.49 9.62 -59.58
C ASP A 3 22.56 10.10 -58.46
N VAL A 4 21.31 10.35 -58.83
CA VAL A 4 20.15 10.57 -57.96
C VAL A 4 19.24 9.37 -58.20
N ASP A 5 19.32 8.36 -57.35
CA ASP A 5 18.35 7.25 -57.28
C ASP A 5 18.70 6.35 -56.08
N ASP A 6 17.93 6.43 -54.97
CA ASP A 6 17.70 5.24 -54.10
C ASP A 6 16.56 5.40 -53.05
N ASP A 7 15.89 6.54 -52.89
CA ASP A 7 14.88 6.67 -51.81
C ASP A 7 13.41 6.50 -52.27
N ASP A 8 13.14 6.51 -53.57
CA ASP A 8 11.76 6.39 -54.09
C ASP A 8 11.30 4.92 -54.30
N ALA A 9 12.21 3.97 -54.14
CA ALA A 9 11.93 2.53 -54.23
C ALA A 9 11.39 1.90 -52.93
N LYS A 10 11.68 2.50 -51.76
CA LYS A 10 11.19 1.99 -50.46
C LYS A 10 9.76 2.42 -50.13
N LEU A 11 9.26 3.49 -50.74
CA LEU A 11 7.90 3.99 -50.53
C LEU A 11 6.82 3.24 -51.35
N ARG A 12 7.22 2.45 -52.36
CA ARG A 12 6.27 1.65 -53.17
C ARG A 12 6.04 0.22 -52.66
N ALA A 13 6.75 -0.23 -51.63
CA ALA A 13 6.62 -1.58 -51.07
C ALA A 13 5.68 -1.71 -49.86
N MET A 14 5.16 -0.60 -49.30
CA MET A 14 4.28 -0.63 -48.11
C MET A 14 2.78 -0.42 -48.40
N ASN A 15 2.37 -0.23 -49.67
CA ASN A 15 0.98 0.05 -50.02
C ASN A 15 0.19 -1.15 -50.59
N GLN A 16 0.63 -2.38 -50.33
CA GLN A 16 -0.13 -3.59 -50.64
C GLN A 16 -0.37 -4.42 -49.37
N LYS A 17 -1.51 -4.17 -48.71
CA LYS A 17 -2.38 -5.15 -48.01
C LYS A 17 -3.40 -4.42 -47.12
N ILE A 18 -4.43 -3.87 -47.74
CA ILE A 18 -5.71 -3.56 -47.07
C ILE A 18 -6.79 -4.17 -47.96
N PRO A 19 -7.54 -5.20 -47.53
CA PRO A 19 -8.68 -5.69 -48.29
C PRO A 19 -9.89 -4.73 -48.13
N PRO A 20 -10.68 -4.52 -49.19
CA PRO A 20 -11.79 -3.57 -49.19
C PRO A 20 -13.03 -4.12 -48.45
N GLN A 21 -13.80 -3.21 -47.85
CA GLN A 21 -15.14 -3.45 -47.31
C GLN A 21 -16.06 -4.00 -48.40
N ALA A 22 -16.63 -5.19 -48.18
CA ALA A 22 -17.68 -5.74 -49.02
C ALA A 22 -19.05 -5.24 -48.53
N SER A 23 -19.65 -4.35 -49.32
CA SER A 23 -21.08 -4.09 -49.35
C SER A 23 -21.81 -5.33 -49.87
N ILE A 24 -22.70 -5.92 -49.09
CA ILE A 24 -23.59 -6.99 -49.55
C ILE A 24 -24.95 -6.39 -49.85
N ASP A 25 -25.24 -6.26 -51.15
CA ASP A 25 -26.59 -6.09 -51.70
C ASP A 25 -27.38 -7.39 -51.46
N LEU A 26 -28.53 -7.28 -50.80
CA LEU A 26 -29.47 -8.38 -50.59
C LEU A 26 -30.68 -8.19 -51.52
N THR A 27 -30.57 -8.72 -52.74
CA THR A 27 -31.72 -8.94 -53.62
C THR A 27 -32.41 -10.27 -53.28
N LEU A 28 -33.74 -10.21 -53.17
CA LEU A 28 -34.64 -11.29 -52.81
C LEU A 28 -34.52 -12.52 -53.74
N ALA A 29 -34.38 -13.71 -53.14
CA ALA A 29 -34.75 -14.97 -53.81
C ALA A 29 -35.31 -16.02 -52.81
N ASN A 30 -36.57 -16.42 -53.07
CA ASN A 30 -37.25 -17.68 -52.73
C ASN A 30 -37.58 -18.05 -51.27
N SER A 31 -38.88 -17.96 -50.98
CA SER A 31 -39.58 -18.11 -49.70
C SER A 31 -39.96 -19.55 -49.29
N LYS A 32 -39.17 -20.60 -49.61
CA LYS A 32 -39.53 -21.98 -49.18
C LYS A 32 -38.46 -22.77 -48.42
N ASN A 33 -37.24 -22.26 -48.27
CA ASN A 33 -36.17 -22.93 -47.49
C ASN A 33 -35.74 -22.19 -46.19
N CYS A 34 -36.33 -21.03 -45.86
CA CYS A 34 -35.96 -20.27 -44.66
C CYS A 34 -36.44 -20.89 -43.34
N GLY A 35 -37.54 -21.65 -43.33
CA GLY A 35 -38.10 -22.22 -42.09
C GLY A 35 -37.22 -23.30 -41.44
N LEU A 36 -36.61 -24.18 -42.25
CA LEU A 36 -35.78 -25.27 -41.75
C LEU A 36 -34.41 -24.77 -41.29
N CYS A 37 -33.81 -23.82 -42.03
CA CYS A 37 -32.53 -23.20 -41.66
C CYS A 37 -32.65 -22.34 -40.37
N LEU A 38 -33.77 -21.62 -40.21
CA LEU A 38 -34.03 -20.83 -39.01
C LEU A 38 -34.28 -21.73 -37.78
N MET A 39 -34.99 -22.85 -37.93
CA MET A 39 -35.15 -23.82 -36.82
C MET A 39 -33.83 -24.51 -36.43
N LEU A 40 -32.97 -24.84 -37.39
CA LEU A 40 -31.64 -25.40 -37.10
C LEU A 40 -30.73 -24.38 -36.42
N HIS A 41 -30.73 -23.11 -36.86
CA HIS A 41 -29.98 -22.04 -36.20
C HIS A 41 -30.52 -21.70 -34.80
N LEU A 42 -31.85 -21.70 -34.60
CA LEU A 42 -32.45 -21.48 -33.28
C LEU A 42 -32.17 -22.66 -32.32
N ARG A 43 -32.11 -23.90 -32.83
CA ARG A 43 -31.73 -25.07 -32.02
C ARG A 43 -30.25 -25.06 -31.65
N THR A 44 -29.35 -24.67 -32.55
CA THR A 44 -27.91 -24.54 -32.22
C THR A 44 -27.64 -23.37 -31.28
N LEU A 45 -28.33 -22.23 -31.43
CA LEU A 45 -28.25 -21.12 -30.46
C LEU A 45 -28.77 -21.53 -29.08
N SER A 46 -29.87 -22.29 -29.04
CA SER A 46 -30.45 -22.83 -27.79
C SER A 46 -29.50 -23.81 -27.11
N LEU A 47 -28.87 -24.72 -27.85
CA LEU A 47 -27.87 -25.64 -27.30
C LEU A 47 -26.62 -24.90 -26.80
N HIS A 48 -26.13 -23.90 -27.52
CA HIS A 48 -24.98 -23.12 -27.07
C HIS A 48 -25.30 -22.35 -25.80
N THR A 49 -26.45 -21.66 -25.75
CA THR A 49 -26.89 -20.93 -24.54
C THR A 49 -27.08 -21.86 -23.35
N LEU A 50 -27.61 -23.07 -23.58
CA LEU A 50 -27.75 -24.10 -22.56
C LEU A 50 -26.38 -24.59 -22.06
N PHE A 51 -25.42 -24.83 -22.97
CA PHE A 51 -24.07 -25.27 -22.62
C PHE A 51 -23.30 -24.20 -21.83
N THR A 52 -23.40 -22.93 -22.24
CA THR A 52 -22.79 -21.81 -21.52
C THR A 52 -23.42 -21.64 -20.14
N SER A 53 -24.74 -21.80 -20.02
CA SER A 53 -25.45 -21.71 -18.74
C SER A 53 -25.07 -22.85 -17.79
N ILE A 54 -24.93 -24.07 -18.31
CA ILE A 54 -24.45 -25.22 -17.53
C ILE A 54 -23.00 -25.00 -17.10
N LEU A 55 -22.13 -24.50 -17.98
CA LEU A 55 -20.73 -24.23 -17.66
C LEU A 55 -20.60 -23.16 -16.56
N VAL A 56 -21.36 -22.06 -16.68
CA VAL A 56 -21.41 -21.01 -15.65
C VAL A 56 -21.92 -21.59 -14.33
N PHE A 57 -22.98 -22.39 -14.35
CA PHE A 57 -23.51 -23.04 -13.15
C PHE A 57 -22.49 -23.98 -12.49
N VAL A 58 -21.80 -24.81 -13.28
CA VAL A 58 -20.77 -25.72 -12.76
C VAL A 58 -19.59 -24.95 -12.17
N VAL A 59 -19.11 -23.90 -12.83
CA VAL A 59 -18.03 -23.04 -12.32
C VAL A 59 -18.48 -22.33 -11.03
N SER A 60 -19.70 -21.81 -10.98
CA SER A 60 -20.25 -21.20 -9.76
C SER A 60 -20.37 -22.20 -8.60
N VAL A 61 -20.80 -23.43 -8.86
CA VAL A 61 -20.87 -24.49 -7.84
C VAL A 61 -19.48 -24.91 -7.35
N LEU A 62 -18.48 -24.97 -8.25
CA LEU A 62 -17.10 -25.28 -7.89
C LEU A 62 -16.47 -24.17 -7.05
N LEU A 63 -16.65 -22.91 -7.45
CA LEU A 63 -16.20 -21.74 -6.68
C LEU A 63 -16.90 -21.66 -5.32
N TYR A 64 -18.21 -21.94 -5.26
CA TYR A 64 -18.95 -21.99 -4.00
C TYR A 64 -18.47 -23.13 -3.09
N ARG A 65 -18.21 -24.32 -3.63
CA ARG A 65 -17.64 -25.45 -2.87
C ARG A 65 -16.24 -25.16 -2.36
N GLU A 66 -15.43 -24.45 -3.12
CA GLU A 66 -14.09 -24.04 -2.68
C GLU A 66 -14.16 -22.94 -1.61
N GLN A 67 -15.09 -21.99 -1.75
CA GLN A 67 -15.37 -21.00 -0.72
C GLN A 67 -15.86 -21.66 0.58
N GLN A 68 -16.77 -22.64 0.51
CA GLN A 68 -17.24 -23.39 1.68
C GLN A 68 -16.11 -24.19 2.36
N ARG A 69 -15.20 -24.80 1.59
CA ARG A 69 -14.01 -25.48 2.14
C ARG A 69 -13.04 -24.53 2.86
N ARG A 70 -12.95 -23.27 2.43
CA ARG A 70 -12.09 -22.26 3.08
C ARG A 70 -12.71 -21.65 4.34
N TYR A 71 -14.04 -21.64 4.47
CA TYR A 71 -14.74 -21.03 5.62
C TYR A 71 -15.22 -22.02 6.68
N HIS A 72 -15.41 -23.30 6.34
CA HIS A 72 -15.76 -24.34 7.30
C HIS A 72 -14.90 -25.60 7.07
N PRO A 73 -13.76 -25.75 7.76
CA PRO A 73 -13.09 -27.05 7.82
C PRO A 73 -13.99 -28.02 8.58
N SER A 74 -14.52 -29.05 7.91
CA SER A 74 -15.26 -30.12 8.57
C SER A 74 -14.38 -30.75 9.67
N PRO A 75 -14.95 -31.08 10.85
CA PRO A 75 -14.21 -31.76 11.89
C PRO A 75 -13.83 -33.16 11.41
N VAL A 76 -12.56 -33.52 11.64
CA VAL A 76 -12.04 -34.86 11.36
C VAL A 76 -12.87 -35.88 12.15
N SER A 77 -13.67 -36.67 11.43
CA SER A 77 -14.35 -37.84 11.99
C SER A 77 -13.31 -38.90 12.37
N GLY A 78 -13.03 -39.00 13.67
CA GLY A 78 -12.28 -40.13 14.22
C GLY A 78 -13.08 -41.41 14.08
N LEU A 79 -12.55 -42.36 13.31
CA LEU A 79 -13.02 -43.74 13.30
C LEU A 79 -12.66 -44.35 14.66
N TYR A 80 -13.65 -44.51 15.53
CA TYR A 80 -13.56 -45.35 16.71
C TYR A 80 -13.61 -46.82 16.27
N ILE A 81 -12.52 -47.56 16.51
CA ILE A 81 -12.55 -49.01 16.68
C ILE A 81 -11.98 -49.26 18.07
N GLY A 82 -12.86 -49.58 19.01
CA GLY A 82 -12.48 -50.07 20.33
C GLY A 82 -12.35 -51.59 20.29
N GLN A 83 -11.29 -52.10 20.91
CA GLN A 83 -11.30 -53.42 21.54
C GLN A 83 -10.30 -53.45 22.70
N GLU A 84 -10.79 -53.93 23.84
CA GLU A 84 -10.13 -54.12 25.13
C GLU A 84 -9.01 -55.17 25.07
N LEU A 85 -7.97 -55.04 25.92
CA LEU A 85 -7.68 -55.96 27.04
C LEU A 85 -6.25 -55.81 27.62
N SER A 86 -6.23 -55.72 28.96
CA SER A 86 -5.31 -56.29 29.97
C SER A 86 -3.86 -55.83 30.14
N ASP A 87 -3.57 -55.55 31.41
CA ASP A 87 -2.32 -55.32 32.15
C ASP A 87 -1.16 -56.31 31.88
N THR A 88 0.08 -55.84 32.04
CA THR A 88 1.10 -56.43 32.95
C THR A 88 2.42 -55.64 32.93
N ASP A 89 3.07 -55.61 34.10
CA ASP A 89 4.32 -54.92 34.46
C ASP A 89 5.59 -55.41 33.74
N THR A 90 6.54 -54.50 33.46
CA THR A 90 7.94 -54.44 34.00
C THR A 90 8.90 -53.60 33.10
N PRO A 91 10.02 -53.05 33.64
CA PRO A 91 10.79 -51.98 33.00
C PRO A 91 12.12 -52.44 32.38
N SER A 92 12.45 -52.00 31.16
CA SER A 92 13.85 -51.92 30.70
C SER A 92 14.03 -51.00 29.49
N THR A 93 14.83 -49.94 29.68
CA THR A 93 15.83 -49.35 28.77
C THR A 93 15.73 -49.59 27.25
N ALA A 94 15.50 -48.52 26.47
CA ALA A 94 16.35 -48.12 25.34
C ALA A 94 15.82 -46.84 24.65
N PHE A 95 16.67 -45.81 24.68
CA PHE A 95 17.03 -44.90 23.58
C PHE A 95 15.98 -44.47 22.52
N THR A 96 15.80 -43.14 22.49
CA THR A 96 15.65 -42.28 21.28
C THR A 96 14.46 -42.53 20.36
N ASN A 97 13.42 -41.70 20.51
CA ASN A 97 13.00 -40.73 19.49
C ASN A 97 11.83 -39.88 20.01
N LEU A 98 12.12 -38.94 20.90
CA LEU A 98 11.27 -37.75 21.12
C LEU A 98 11.99 -36.55 20.50
N SER A 99 11.79 -36.33 19.21
CA SER A 99 12.23 -35.10 18.53
C SER A 99 11.50 -34.95 17.20
N SER A 100 10.20 -34.69 17.26
CA SER A 100 9.47 -34.13 16.11
C SER A 100 8.40 -33.11 16.49
N SER A 101 8.33 -32.68 17.75
CA SER A 101 7.34 -31.68 18.22
C SER A 101 7.95 -30.38 18.77
N HIS A 102 9.27 -30.16 18.64
CA HIS A 102 9.95 -28.93 19.08
C HIS A 102 10.90 -28.36 18.03
N LYS A 103 10.44 -28.25 16.78
CA LYS A 103 11.09 -27.46 15.71
C LYS A 103 10.07 -26.69 14.88
N MET A 104 9.23 -25.88 15.53
CA MET A 104 8.87 -24.59 14.94
C MET A 104 9.71 -23.56 15.68
N ALA A 105 10.93 -23.34 15.20
CA ALA A 105 11.66 -22.13 15.53
C ALA A 105 10.73 -20.95 15.21
N ASN A 106 10.57 -20.05 16.16
CA ASN A 106 9.77 -18.83 16.03
C ASN A 106 10.28 -18.06 14.80
N ALA A 107 9.65 -18.24 13.63
CA ALA A 107 10.15 -17.67 12.40
C ALA A 107 10.12 -16.14 12.53
N ARG A 108 11.27 -15.50 12.27
CA ARG A 108 11.42 -14.05 12.36
C ARG A 108 10.40 -13.39 11.42
N VAL A 109 9.60 -12.44 11.95
CA VAL A 109 8.62 -11.70 11.14
C VAL A 109 9.36 -10.94 10.04
N LYS A 110 8.98 -11.18 8.78
CA LYS A 110 9.53 -10.53 7.61
C LYS A 110 8.65 -9.35 7.20
N VAL A 111 9.22 -8.16 7.21
CA VAL A 111 8.53 -6.89 6.91
C VAL A 111 9.15 -6.24 5.70
N LEU A 112 8.30 -5.83 4.76
CA LEU A 112 8.67 -4.89 3.72
C LEU A 112 8.32 -3.47 4.19
N LEU A 113 9.32 -2.61 4.35
CA LEU A 113 9.15 -1.20 4.65
C LEU A 113 9.22 -0.39 3.35
N VAL A 114 8.18 0.39 3.11
CA VAL A 114 8.04 1.33 1.98
C VAL A 114 7.68 2.73 2.50
N ASN A 115 7.72 3.76 1.67
CA ASN A 115 7.15 5.08 1.96
C ASN A 115 6.84 5.84 0.65
N ASP A 116 6.34 7.06 0.75
CA ASP A 116 6.22 7.98 -0.39
C ASP A 116 7.15 9.20 -0.35
N ASP A 117 7.92 9.39 0.70
CA ASP A 117 8.88 10.50 0.82
C ASP A 117 10.28 10.18 0.24
N GLY A 118 10.59 8.89 0.04
CA GLY A 118 11.88 8.42 -0.46
C GLY A 118 12.93 8.18 0.64
N PRO A 119 14.24 8.15 0.31
CA PRO A 119 15.31 7.89 1.29
C PRO A 119 15.49 9.05 2.29
N PRO A 120 16.28 8.85 3.37
CA PRO A 120 16.56 9.85 4.39
C PRO A 120 16.99 11.18 3.77
N SER A 121 16.22 12.21 4.08
CA SER A 121 16.34 13.55 3.51
C SER A 121 15.51 14.52 4.36
N THR A 122 15.57 15.81 4.06
CA THR A 122 14.68 16.79 4.70
C THR A 122 13.19 16.51 4.46
N SER A 123 12.86 15.81 3.38
CA SER A 123 11.50 15.37 3.07
C SER A 123 11.13 14.02 3.67
N SER A 124 12.11 13.17 4.04
CA SER A 124 11.89 11.88 4.69
C SER A 124 12.70 11.70 5.98
N PRO A 125 12.45 12.53 7.02
CA PRO A 125 13.27 12.51 8.23
C PRO A 125 12.97 11.32 9.16
N HIS A 126 11.94 10.51 8.88
CA HIS A 126 11.41 9.53 9.83
C HIS A 126 11.66 8.06 9.47
N VAL A 127 11.86 7.74 8.18
CA VAL A 127 11.95 6.35 7.69
C VAL A 127 13.13 5.58 8.30
N LEU A 128 14.29 6.22 8.46
CA LEU A 128 15.46 5.61 9.09
C LEU A 128 15.22 5.27 10.56
N GLY A 129 14.59 6.17 11.31
CA GLY A 129 14.26 5.92 12.71
C GLY A 129 13.23 4.80 12.89
N LEU A 130 12.22 4.72 12.04
CA LEU A 130 11.27 3.60 12.08
C LEU A 130 11.94 2.27 11.70
N TYR A 131 12.81 2.27 10.68
CA TYR A 131 13.58 1.08 10.29
C TYR A 131 14.41 0.53 11.47
N GLU A 132 15.12 1.40 12.18
CA GLU A 132 15.93 1.00 13.33
C GLU A 132 15.06 0.41 14.46
N GLU A 133 13.93 1.04 14.77
CA GLU A 133 13.02 0.56 15.82
C GLU A 133 12.31 -0.75 15.43
N LEU A 134 11.90 -0.93 14.18
CA LEU A 134 11.37 -2.23 13.69
C LEU A 134 12.43 -3.33 13.72
N THR A 135 13.67 -3.01 13.36
CA THR A 135 14.79 -3.96 13.43
C THR A 135 15.11 -4.33 14.88
N ALA A 136 14.99 -3.37 15.82
CA ALA A 136 15.20 -3.58 17.26
C ALA A 136 14.16 -4.51 17.90
N LEU A 137 12.98 -4.67 17.30
CA LEU A 137 12.01 -5.72 17.68
C LEU A 137 12.49 -7.15 17.31
N GLY A 138 13.63 -7.26 16.66
CA GLY A 138 14.13 -8.51 16.11
C GLY A 138 13.39 -8.92 14.84
N TRP A 139 12.76 -8.01 14.10
CA TRP A 139 12.12 -8.30 12.80
C TRP A 139 13.10 -8.22 11.64
N ASP A 140 12.86 -8.99 10.59
CA ASP A 140 13.65 -8.98 9.35
C ASP A 140 13.05 -7.94 8.40
N VAL A 141 13.72 -6.80 8.24
CA VAL A 141 13.16 -5.62 7.56
C VAL A 141 13.89 -5.38 6.25
N THR A 142 13.18 -5.58 5.14
CA THR A 142 13.62 -5.19 3.78
C THR A 142 13.03 -3.84 3.46
N VAL A 143 13.82 -2.94 2.85
CA VAL A 143 13.38 -1.58 2.53
C VAL A 143 13.43 -1.34 1.03
N VAL A 144 12.29 -0.95 0.46
CA VAL A 144 12.15 -0.58 -0.97
C VAL A 144 11.38 0.72 -1.06
N LEU A 145 12.05 1.81 -1.46
CA LEU A 145 11.46 3.15 -1.46
C LEU A 145 11.48 3.74 -2.88
N PRO A 146 10.61 4.71 -3.19
CA PRO A 146 10.86 5.64 -4.29
C PRO A 146 12.23 6.32 -4.14
N SER A 147 12.88 6.63 -5.27
CA SER A 147 14.19 7.30 -5.31
C SER A 147 14.13 8.77 -4.86
N PHE A 148 12.94 9.36 -4.79
CA PHE A 148 12.67 10.70 -4.28
C PHE A 148 11.21 10.83 -3.83
N GLN A 149 10.84 11.99 -3.30
CA GLN A 149 9.49 12.29 -2.83
C GLN A 149 8.43 12.17 -3.95
N LYS A 150 7.38 11.37 -3.69
CA LYS A 150 6.24 11.08 -4.58
C LYS A 150 4.90 11.23 -3.87
N SER A 151 4.77 12.23 -2.99
CA SER A 151 3.52 12.53 -2.28
C SER A 151 2.38 12.83 -3.26
N TRP A 152 1.12 12.70 -2.82
CA TRP A 152 -0.09 12.94 -3.63
C TRP A 152 -0.31 11.96 -4.81
N GLY A 153 0.41 10.84 -4.85
CA GLY A 153 0.30 9.82 -5.91
C GLY A 153 -0.84 8.82 -5.76
N SER A 154 -1.60 8.84 -4.65
CA SER A 154 -2.63 7.83 -4.35
C SER A 154 -2.08 6.40 -4.55
N MET A 155 -2.84 5.52 -5.20
CA MET A 155 -2.42 4.15 -5.56
C MET A 155 -1.87 4.04 -7.00
N GLN A 156 -1.28 5.09 -7.57
CA GLN A 156 -0.76 5.06 -8.94
C GLN A 156 0.41 4.07 -9.09
N PHE A 157 0.43 3.26 -10.15
CA PHE A 157 1.60 2.48 -10.60
C PHE A 157 2.42 3.23 -11.66
N SER A 158 3.74 3.04 -11.67
CA SER A 158 4.64 3.56 -12.71
C SER A 158 4.75 2.56 -13.86
N LEU A 159 3.98 2.79 -14.93
CA LEU A 159 3.89 1.86 -16.08
C LEU A 159 4.68 2.31 -17.33
N GLN A 160 5.12 3.57 -17.38
CA GLN A 160 5.81 4.09 -18.55
C GLN A 160 7.31 3.74 -18.50
N GLY A 161 7.70 2.72 -19.27
CA GLY A 161 9.09 2.26 -19.38
C GLY A 161 9.52 1.30 -18.27
N PRO A 162 10.75 0.76 -18.34
CA PRO A 162 11.31 -0.04 -17.26
C PRO A 162 11.55 0.82 -16.02
N VAL A 163 11.24 0.27 -14.84
CA VAL A 163 11.49 0.93 -13.55
C VAL A 163 12.95 0.69 -13.16
N ALA A 164 13.78 1.74 -13.23
CA ALA A 164 15.15 1.68 -12.76
C ALA A 164 15.20 1.54 -11.23
N TYR A 165 16.26 0.91 -10.71
CA TYR A 165 16.50 0.84 -9.28
C TYR A 165 17.99 0.97 -8.94
N TRP A 166 18.27 1.35 -7.70
CA TRP A 166 19.59 1.53 -7.12
C TRP A 166 19.65 0.89 -5.74
N TYR A 167 20.86 0.62 -5.28
CA TYR A 167 21.13 0.24 -3.90
C TYR A 167 21.44 1.49 -3.08
N TYR A 168 20.89 1.57 -1.88
CA TYR A 168 21.09 2.67 -0.96
C TYR A 168 21.56 2.18 0.40
N TYR A 169 22.64 2.78 0.91
CA TYR A 169 23.28 2.39 2.16
C TYR A 169 23.11 3.52 3.18
N PRO A 170 22.05 3.49 4.00
CA PRO A 170 21.80 4.54 4.99
C PRO A 170 22.94 4.58 6.02
N ILE A 171 23.33 5.79 6.39
CA ILE A 171 24.30 6.05 7.45
C ILE A 171 23.53 6.26 8.76
N LYS A 172 24.03 5.68 9.85
CA LYS A 172 23.46 5.87 11.18
C LYS A 172 23.33 7.36 11.50
N ASP A 173 22.22 7.73 12.13
CA ASP A 173 21.91 9.11 12.54
C ASP A 173 21.76 10.14 11.39
N ASN A 174 21.84 9.72 10.11
CA ASN A 174 21.69 10.59 8.94
C ASN A 174 20.24 10.74 8.48
N PHE A 175 19.34 11.10 9.40
CA PHE A 175 17.90 11.15 9.14
C PHE A 175 17.51 12.21 8.10
N ASP A 176 18.22 13.34 8.05
CA ASP A 176 17.92 14.47 7.17
C ASP A 176 18.75 14.50 5.87
N GLY A 177 19.58 13.48 5.65
CA GLY A 177 20.44 13.34 4.48
C GLY A 177 21.63 14.31 4.43
N LYS A 178 21.92 15.06 5.50
CA LYS A 178 22.99 16.09 5.50
C LYS A 178 24.37 15.58 5.90
N HIS A 179 24.52 14.31 6.23
CA HIS A 179 25.84 13.73 6.51
C HIS A 179 26.78 13.91 5.30
N ALA A 180 28.06 14.21 5.53
CA ALA A 180 29.02 14.50 4.47
C ALA A 180 29.20 13.32 3.48
N GLY A 181 29.00 12.08 3.97
CA GLY A 181 29.08 10.86 3.18
C GLY A 181 27.80 10.45 2.44
N THR A 182 26.71 11.24 2.47
CA THR A 182 25.41 10.87 1.86
C THR A 182 25.52 10.60 0.35
N SER A 183 26.41 11.31 -0.36
CA SER A 183 26.60 11.11 -1.81
C SER A 183 27.03 9.68 -2.16
N GLU A 184 27.80 9.03 -1.30
CA GLU A 184 28.30 7.67 -1.47
C GLU A 184 27.33 6.60 -0.94
N SER A 185 26.18 7.01 -0.36
CA SER A 185 25.11 6.08 0.02
C SER A 185 24.44 5.46 -1.20
N TRP A 186 24.53 6.05 -2.38
CA TRP A 186 23.95 5.50 -3.61
C TRP A 186 24.93 4.60 -4.36
N SER A 187 24.43 3.48 -4.90
CA SER A 187 25.21 2.59 -5.76
C SER A 187 24.37 1.99 -6.88
N ALA A 188 24.93 1.93 -8.09
CA ALA A 188 24.31 1.24 -9.22
C ALA A 188 24.40 -0.30 -9.10
N THR A 189 25.35 -0.79 -8.32
CA THR A 189 25.56 -2.23 -8.09
C THR A 189 25.57 -2.55 -6.60
N ARG A 190 25.25 -3.79 -6.27
CA ARG A 190 25.30 -4.29 -4.91
C ARG A 190 26.74 -4.31 -4.40
N ARG A 191 26.96 -3.94 -3.13
CA ARG A 191 28.27 -3.93 -2.49
C ARG A 191 28.15 -4.24 -1.00
N PRO A 192 29.23 -4.69 -0.33
CA PRO A 192 29.22 -4.84 1.12
C PRO A 192 28.91 -3.52 1.84
N ILE A 193 28.21 -3.63 2.98
CA ILE A 193 27.93 -2.51 3.88
C ILE A 193 29.24 -2.04 4.51
N ASN A 194 29.58 -0.75 4.32
CA ASN A 194 30.76 -0.14 4.89
C ASN A 194 30.47 0.37 6.31
N ARG A 195 30.77 -0.48 7.31
CA ARG A 195 30.59 -0.17 8.72
C ARG A 195 31.48 0.97 9.23
N GLU A 196 32.66 1.16 8.65
CA GLU A 196 33.59 2.24 9.03
C GLU A 196 33.02 3.62 8.70
N ARG A 197 32.24 3.72 7.62
CA ARG A 197 31.49 4.93 7.23
C ARG A 197 30.18 5.10 7.98
N GLY A 198 29.84 4.18 8.88
CA GLY A 198 28.60 4.19 9.65
C GLY A 198 27.38 3.67 8.88
N GLU A 199 27.56 2.95 7.76
CA GLU A 199 26.44 2.35 7.04
C GLU A 199 25.80 1.23 7.85
N ILE A 200 24.46 1.25 7.94
CA ILE A 200 23.73 0.31 8.80
C ILE A 200 23.03 -0.81 8.06
N ALA A 201 22.68 -0.59 6.79
CA ALA A 201 21.83 -1.49 6.00
C ALA A 201 22.10 -1.36 4.50
N GLU A 202 21.41 -2.21 3.72
CA GLU A 202 21.31 -2.12 2.26
C GLU A 202 19.82 -2.06 1.91
N TRP A 203 19.40 -0.98 1.25
CA TRP A 203 18.04 -0.70 0.83
C TRP A 203 17.96 -0.61 -0.69
N ILE A 204 16.75 -0.67 -1.24
CA ILE A 204 16.50 -0.48 -2.66
C ILE A 204 15.75 0.83 -2.87
N LEU A 205 16.22 1.64 -3.82
CA LEU A 205 15.52 2.83 -4.30
C LEU A 205 15.06 2.59 -5.73
N ILE A 206 13.80 2.87 -6.03
CA ILE A 206 13.23 2.67 -7.37
C ILE A 206 12.79 4.00 -7.98
N ASP A 207 12.96 4.18 -9.29
CA ASP A 207 12.36 5.30 -10.02
C ASP A 207 10.89 5.00 -10.33
N GLY A 208 10.10 4.88 -9.27
CA GLY A 208 8.70 4.49 -9.36
C GLY A 208 7.87 5.12 -8.26
N SER A 209 6.57 4.90 -8.35
CA SER A 209 5.63 5.30 -7.30
C SER A 209 5.81 4.46 -6.02
N PRO A 210 5.27 4.91 -4.88
CA PRO A 210 5.23 4.14 -3.64
C PRO A 210 4.54 2.78 -3.81
N THR A 211 3.46 2.78 -4.57
CA THR A 211 2.70 1.57 -4.96
C THR A 211 3.56 0.61 -5.79
N THR A 212 4.38 1.15 -6.70
CA THR A 212 5.35 0.35 -7.46
C THR A 212 6.41 -0.25 -6.55
N ALA A 213 6.90 0.51 -5.56
CA ALA A 213 7.90 0.05 -4.59
C ALA A 213 7.36 -1.07 -3.70
N SER A 214 6.11 -0.95 -3.27
CA SER A 214 5.38 -1.97 -2.52
C SER A 214 5.25 -3.27 -3.32
N ASN A 215 4.71 -3.20 -4.53
CA ASN A 215 4.49 -4.41 -5.34
C ASN A 215 5.82 -5.04 -5.80
N SER A 216 6.77 -4.23 -6.30
CA SER A 216 8.05 -4.75 -6.76
C SER A 216 8.83 -5.37 -5.59
N GLY A 217 8.82 -4.73 -4.42
CA GLY A 217 9.35 -5.25 -3.17
C GLY A 217 8.75 -6.61 -2.80
N LEU A 218 7.44 -6.79 -2.92
CA LEU A 218 6.80 -8.05 -2.55
C LEU A 218 7.22 -9.25 -3.43
N PHE A 219 7.50 -9.02 -4.71
CA PHE A 219 7.57 -10.10 -5.71
C PHE A 219 8.88 -10.22 -6.47
N ASN A 220 9.79 -9.24 -6.40
CA ASN A 220 11.02 -9.18 -7.20
C ASN A 220 12.31 -9.29 -6.37
N GLN A 221 12.28 -10.08 -5.29
CA GLN A 221 13.44 -10.28 -4.41
C GLN A 221 14.67 -10.81 -5.17
N ASN A 222 14.47 -11.67 -6.17
CA ASN A 222 15.57 -12.16 -7.01
C ASN A 222 16.20 -11.03 -7.83
N ALA A 223 15.39 -10.11 -8.38
CA ALA A 223 15.89 -8.96 -9.11
C ALA A 223 16.80 -8.07 -8.25
N PHE A 224 16.44 -7.90 -6.97
CA PHE A 224 17.19 -7.05 -6.04
C PHE A 224 18.38 -7.75 -5.36
N PHE A 225 18.27 -9.04 -5.06
CA PHE A 225 19.21 -9.74 -4.18
C PHE A 225 19.82 -11.01 -4.80
N GLY A 226 19.53 -11.33 -6.06
CA GLY A 226 20.16 -12.44 -6.79
C GLY A 226 21.67 -12.22 -6.92
N GLU A 227 22.45 -13.28 -6.71
CA GLU A 227 23.91 -13.24 -6.78
C GLU A 227 24.38 -13.18 -8.23
N THR A 228 23.72 -13.93 -9.11
CA THR A 228 24.05 -13.98 -10.55
C THR A 228 23.15 -13.06 -11.38
N ALA A 229 23.61 -12.69 -12.59
CA ALA A 229 22.78 -11.94 -13.54
C ALA A 229 21.52 -12.71 -13.94
N ALA A 230 21.65 -14.02 -14.16
CA ALA A 230 20.53 -14.90 -14.50
C ALA A 230 19.46 -14.95 -13.40
N GLU A 231 19.87 -14.96 -12.12
CA GLU A 231 18.93 -14.87 -10.99
C GLU A 231 18.20 -13.52 -10.96
N ARG A 232 18.92 -12.42 -11.21
CA ARG A 232 18.32 -11.07 -11.22
C ARG A 232 17.37 -10.84 -12.39
N GLU A 233 17.60 -11.52 -13.51
CA GLU A 233 16.74 -11.48 -14.70
C GLU A 233 15.60 -12.50 -14.65
N ALA A 234 15.52 -13.31 -13.60
CA ALA A 234 14.45 -14.29 -13.45
C ALA A 234 13.08 -13.59 -13.31
N PRO A 235 12.00 -14.23 -13.81
CA PRO A 235 10.65 -13.70 -13.64
C PRO A 235 10.28 -13.45 -12.17
N ALA A 236 9.39 -12.48 -11.95
CA ALA A 236 8.87 -12.18 -10.62
C ALA A 236 8.21 -13.42 -9.98
N SER A 237 8.33 -13.53 -8.67
CA SER A 237 7.66 -14.58 -7.90
C SER A 237 6.16 -14.33 -7.85
N THR A 238 5.37 -15.40 -7.92
CA THR A 238 3.91 -15.35 -7.68
C THR A 238 3.54 -15.41 -6.19
N THR A 239 4.53 -15.66 -5.33
CA THR A 239 4.39 -15.66 -3.87
C THR A 239 5.37 -14.67 -3.25
N THR A 240 5.11 -14.28 -2.02
CA THR A 240 5.93 -13.30 -1.31
C THR A 240 6.45 -13.87 0.01
N PRO A 241 7.72 -13.60 0.38
CA PRO A 241 8.26 -14.05 1.67
C PRO A 241 7.81 -13.17 2.83
N PHE A 242 7.18 -12.03 2.57
CA PHE A 242 6.84 -11.04 3.59
C PHE A 242 5.53 -11.38 4.31
N ASN A 243 5.50 -11.12 5.61
CA ASN A 243 4.31 -11.31 6.44
C ASN A 243 3.50 -10.01 6.60
N LEU A 244 4.16 -8.87 6.45
CA LEU A 244 3.60 -7.53 6.66
C LEU A 244 4.27 -6.53 5.73
N VAL A 245 3.50 -5.57 5.22
CA VAL A 245 4.04 -4.34 4.62
C VAL A 245 3.79 -3.17 5.57
N VAL A 246 4.82 -2.38 5.86
CA VAL A 246 4.68 -1.10 6.57
C VAL A 246 5.01 0.01 5.58
N SER A 247 4.11 0.98 5.45
CA SER A 247 4.28 2.14 4.57
C SER A 247 4.38 3.41 5.41
N GLY A 248 5.53 4.07 5.41
CA GLY A 248 5.81 5.30 6.17
C GLY A 248 7.09 5.23 7.03
N PRO A 249 7.23 6.13 8.03
CA PRO A 249 6.30 7.20 8.37
C PRO A 249 6.32 8.31 7.33
N ASN A 250 5.13 8.73 6.89
CA ASN A 250 4.96 9.92 6.04
C ASN A 250 5.31 11.20 6.81
N PHE A 251 6.00 12.15 6.16
CA PHE A 251 6.25 13.50 6.64
C PHE A 251 4.99 14.37 6.51
N GLY A 252 4.04 14.13 7.42
CA GLY A 252 2.72 14.75 7.42
C GLY A 252 1.65 13.74 7.81
N ARG A 253 0.47 14.23 8.18
CA ARG A 253 -0.69 13.37 8.47
C ARG A 253 -1.44 12.99 7.19
N ASN A 254 -2.02 11.79 7.16
CA ASN A 254 -2.96 11.35 6.12
C ASN A 254 -4.35 11.13 6.74
N THR A 255 -4.87 12.17 7.39
CA THR A 255 -6.19 12.18 8.02
C THR A 255 -7.23 12.89 7.16
N GLY A 256 -8.46 12.39 7.16
CA GLY A 256 -9.57 12.88 6.34
C GLY A 256 -9.50 12.36 4.90
N THR A 257 -10.67 12.19 4.28
CA THR A 257 -10.83 11.59 2.94
C THR A 257 -9.92 12.19 1.89
N ALA A 258 -9.84 13.53 1.81
CA ALA A 258 -9.03 14.24 0.84
C ALA A 258 -7.55 13.82 0.87
N PHE A 259 -6.94 13.81 2.06
CA PHE A 259 -5.53 13.40 2.19
C PHE A 259 -5.37 11.89 2.13
N ALA A 260 -6.31 11.14 2.70
CA ALA A 260 -6.24 9.68 2.72
C ALA A 260 -6.30 9.09 1.29
N MET A 261 -7.19 9.60 0.44
CA MET A 261 -7.34 9.13 -0.93
C MET A 261 -6.21 9.57 -1.85
N SER A 262 -5.59 10.73 -1.60
CA SER A 262 -4.45 11.21 -2.37
C SER A 262 -3.10 10.66 -1.86
N SER A 263 -3.05 10.04 -0.69
CA SER A 263 -1.81 9.60 -0.04
C SER A 263 -1.11 8.45 -0.79
N GLY A 264 0.16 8.65 -1.12
CA GLY A 264 1.04 7.60 -1.64
C GLY A 264 1.36 6.55 -0.56
N THR A 265 1.55 7.00 0.69
CA THR A 265 1.71 6.11 1.85
C THR A 265 0.55 5.13 2.02
N LEU A 266 -0.71 5.60 2.00
CA LEU A 266 -1.88 4.71 2.03
C LEU A 266 -1.99 3.87 0.75
N GLY A 267 -1.73 4.46 -0.42
CA GLY A 267 -1.76 3.74 -1.69
C GLY A 267 -0.84 2.52 -1.69
N ALA A 268 0.40 2.67 -1.21
CA ALA A 268 1.38 1.59 -1.12
C ALA A 268 0.93 0.48 -0.16
N ALA A 269 0.35 0.84 0.99
CA ALA A 269 -0.20 -0.13 1.94
C ALA A 269 -1.43 -0.86 1.35
N MET A 270 -2.35 -0.13 0.71
CA MET A 270 -3.53 -0.72 0.08
C MET A 270 -3.16 -1.65 -1.07
N ALA A 271 -2.15 -1.31 -1.86
CA ALA A 271 -1.64 -2.17 -2.92
C ALA A 271 -1.07 -3.48 -2.37
N ALA A 272 -0.34 -3.44 -1.25
CA ALA A 272 0.10 -4.67 -0.56
C ALA A 272 -1.08 -5.51 -0.07
N ALA A 273 -2.11 -4.87 0.48
CA ALA A 273 -3.33 -5.53 0.92
C ALA A 273 -4.06 -6.22 -0.24
N LEU A 274 -4.12 -5.58 -1.42
CA LEU A 274 -4.64 -6.19 -2.66
C LEU A 274 -3.80 -7.37 -3.12
N ALA A 275 -2.48 -7.30 -2.93
CA ALA A 275 -1.53 -8.36 -3.24
C ALA A 275 -1.58 -9.53 -2.23
N GLY A 276 -2.49 -9.49 -1.25
CA GLY A 276 -2.70 -10.58 -0.28
C GLY A 276 -1.85 -10.47 0.99
N VAL A 277 -1.09 -9.38 1.18
CA VAL A 277 -0.27 -9.16 2.38
C VAL A 277 -0.89 -8.08 3.25
N ARG A 278 -1.09 -8.36 4.54
CA ARG A 278 -1.57 -7.36 5.51
C ARG A 278 -0.62 -6.17 5.54
N SER A 279 -1.16 -4.98 5.76
CA SER A 279 -0.35 -3.76 5.66
C SER A 279 -0.72 -2.65 6.64
N ILE A 280 0.26 -1.85 7.04
CA ILE A 280 0.04 -0.71 7.93
C ILE A 280 0.61 0.54 7.28
N ALA A 281 -0.25 1.54 7.04
CA ALA A 281 0.16 2.89 6.68
C ALA A 281 0.44 3.70 7.96
N VAL A 282 1.53 4.47 7.98
CA VAL A 282 2.01 5.25 9.12
C VAL A 282 2.28 6.67 8.69
N SER A 283 1.72 7.64 9.41
CA SER A 283 1.82 9.06 9.07
C SER A 283 2.08 9.90 10.32
N PHE A 284 3.09 10.76 10.28
CA PHE A 284 3.44 11.64 11.40
C PHE A 284 2.91 13.05 11.19
N GLY A 285 1.92 13.44 11.99
CA GLY A 285 1.28 14.74 11.97
C GLY A 285 2.17 15.81 12.59
N HIS A 286 2.68 16.71 11.75
CA HIS A 286 3.46 17.87 12.18
C HIS A 286 2.53 19.07 12.45
N PHE A 287 2.90 19.87 13.45
CA PHE A 287 2.19 21.09 13.82
C PHE A 287 3.12 22.29 13.61
N THR A 288 2.75 23.18 12.68
CA THR A 288 3.46 24.46 12.50
C THR A 288 3.09 25.48 13.56
N ALA A 289 1.91 25.34 14.14
CA ALA A 289 1.41 26.10 15.28
C ALA A 289 0.37 25.29 16.05
N ASN A 290 0.14 25.68 17.29
CA ASN A 290 -0.86 25.13 18.21
C ASN A 290 -0.78 23.61 18.39
N PRO A 291 0.41 23.03 18.64
CA PRO A 291 0.53 21.60 18.91
C PRO A 291 -0.22 21.25 20.20
N PRO A 292 -1.01 20.15 20.23
CA PRO A 292 -1.68 19.72 21.46
C PRO A 292 -0.70 19.45 22.60
N THR A 293 -1.05 19.91 23.80
CA THR A 293 -0.30 19.68 25.05
C THR A 293 -1.11 18.85 26.03
N PHE A 294 -0.48 18.39 27.12
CA PHE A 294 -1.23 17.73 28.19
C PHE A 294 -2.17 18.69 28.93
N ALA A 295 -1.75 19.94 29.11
CA ALA A 295 -2.56 20.98 29.75
C ALA A 295 -3.74 21.38 28.86
N ASP A 296 -3.46 21.60 27.59
CA ASP A 296 -4.41 22.17 26.63
C ASP A 296 -4.32 21.37 25.32
N ARG A 297 -5.19 20.37 25.14
CA ARG A 297 -5.25 19.53 23.93
C ARG A 297 -5.59 20.34 22.67
N SER A 298 -6.84 20.29 22.21
CA SER A 298 -7.29 21.05 21.03
C SER A 298 -7.35 22.57 21.25
N LYS A 299 -7.13 23.02 22.49
CA LYS A 299 -7.12 24.44 22.87
C LYS A 299 -5.71 25.04 22.93
N ALA A 300 -4.66 24.25 22.71
CA ALA A 300 -3.28 24.73 22.70
C ALA A 300 -3.13 25.99 21.84
N ARG A 301 -2.28 26.91 22.30
CA ARG A 301 -1.86 28.10 21.56
C ARG A 301 -0.35 28.23 21.68
N GLY A 302 0.33 28.37 20.54
CA GLY A 302 1.78 28.52 20.54
C GLY A 302 2.43 28.17 19.20
N PRO A 303 3.75 28.39 19.07
CA PRO A 303 4.50 27.95 17.89
C PRO A 303 4.56 26.42 17.81
N GLY A 304 4.96 25.91 16.65
CA GLY A 304 5.40 24.52 16.52
C GLY A 304 6.64 24.23 17.38
N LEU A 305 7.00 22.95 17.47
CA LEU A 305 8.19 22.52 18.21
C LEU A 305 9.48 22.99 17.51
N GLU A 306 10.46 23.41 18.30
CA GLU A 306 11.80 23.73 17.81
C GLU A 306 12.48 22.47 17.22
N PRO A 307 13.40 22.60 16.25
CA PRO A 307 13.99 21.43 15.57
C PRO A 307 14.60 20.37 16.50
N ALA A 308 15.24 20.78 17.60
CA ALA A 308 15.82 19.85 18.57
C ALA A 308 14.76 19.08 19.37
N GLN A 309 13.67 19.77 19.75
CA GLN A 309 12.53 19.15 20.42
C GLN A 309 11.80 18.21 19.48
N LEU A 310 11.57 18.63 18.24
CA LEU A 310 10.93 17.82 17.21
C LEU A 310 11.71 16.52 16.95
N ARG A 311 13.05 16.54 16.93
CA ARG A 311 13.87 15.32 16.83
C ARG A 311 13.64 14.36 17.99
N THR A 312 13.58 14.88 19.22
CA THR A 312 13.33 14.06 20.42
C THR A 312 11.93 13.44 20.41
N VAL A 313 10.93 14.24 20.02
CA VAL A 313 9.54 13.81 19.85
C VAL A 313 9.41 12.77 18.74
N ALA A 314 10.07 12.97 17.60
CA ALA A 314 10.08 12.01 16.49
C ALA A 314 10.75 10.68 16.85
N SER A 315 11.86 10.70 17.60
CA SER A 315 12.47 9.47 18.12
C SER A 315 11.53 8.70 19.05
N THR A 316 10.84 9.41 19.95
CA THR A 316 9.81 8.82 20.82
C THR A 316 8.65 8.25 20.01
N ALA A 317 8.21 8.98 18.97
CA ALA A 317 7.15 8.55 18.07
C ALA A 317 7.53 7.29 17.29
N ASN A 318 8.78 7.16 16.80
CA ASN A 318 9.26 5.95 16.12
C ASN A 318 9.22 4.73 17.03
N ARG A 319 9.77 4.83 18.25
CA ARG A 319 9.75 3.75 19.24
C ARG A 319 8.34 3.30 19.59
N PHE A 320 7.47 4.26 19.88
CA PHE A 320 6.07 4.00 20.17
C PHE A 320 5.37 3.34 18.98
N THR A 321 5.59 3.86 17.77
CA THR A 321 4.94 3.36 16.55
C THR A 321 5.38 1.94 16.22
N ALA A 322 6.66 1.59 16.36
CA ALA A 322 7.12 0.21 16.19
C ALA A 322 6.42 -0.74 17.17
N SER A 323 6.28 -0.32 18.44
CA SER A 323 5.55 -1.08 19.47
C SER A 323 4.06 -1.24 19.13
N LEU A 324 3.43 -0.18 18.62
CA LEU A 324 2.04 -0.19 18.16
C LEU A 324 1.84 -1.12 16.95
N ILE A 325 2.75 -1.08 15.96
CA ILE A 325 2.76 -1.97 14.80
C ILE A 325 2.86 -3.42 15.25
N GLN A 326 3.78 -3.75 16.16
CA GLN A 326 3.91 -5.10 16.72
C GLN A 326 2.60 -5.56 17.37
N ARG A 327 2.00 -4.69 18.19
CA ARG A 327 0.76 -5.00 18.90
C ARG A 327 -0.41 -5.24 17.93
N LEU A 328 -0.57 -4.43 16.89
CA LEU A 328 -1.58 -4.64 15.85
C LEU A 328 -1.31 -5.95 15.08
N TYR A 329 -0.06 -6.19 14.71
CA TYR A 329 0.34 -7.42 14.00
C TYR A 329 0.00 -8.69 14.79
N THR A 330 0.37 -8.75 16.08
CA THR A 330 0.12 -9.90 16.94
C THR A 330 -1.37 -10.17 17.18
N ASN A 331 -2.20 -9.12 17.18
CA ASN A 331 -3.65 -9.25 17.45
C ASN A 331 -4.51 -9.33 16.18
N TRP A 332 -3.92 -9.23 14.98
CA TRP A 332 -4.67 -9.16 13.72
C TRP A 332 -5.56 -10.39 13.46
N SER A 333 -5.25 -11.55 14.03
CA SER A 333 -6.10 -12.75 13.90
C SER A 333 -7.53 -12.53 14.42
N GLN A 334 -7.72 -11.59 15.34
CA GLN A 334 -9.04 -11.21 15.90
C GLN A 334 -9.85 -10.32 14.95
N GLU A 335 -9.22 -9.76 13.92
CA GLU A 335 -9.83 -8.82 12.97
C GLU A 335 -9.67 -9.33 11.54
N ALA A 336 -10.21 -10.52 11.27
CA ALA A 336 -10.05 -11.21 9.98
C ALA A 336 -10.41 -10.31 8.79
N ASP A 337 -11.37 -9.43 8.98
CA ASP A 337 -11.91 -8.52 7.97
C ASP A 337 -11.04 -7.29 7.68
N VAL A 338 -10.10 -6.96 8.56
CA VAL A 338 -9.20 -5.82 8.36
C VAL A 338 -8.03 -6.26 7.49
N ARG A 339 -7.71 -5.47 6.47
CA ARG A 339 -6.61 -5.77 5.53
C ARG A 339 -5.50 -4.73 5.57
N CYS A 340 -5.84 -3.51 5.96
CA CYS A 340 -4.91 -2.43 6.16
C CYS A 340 -5.27 -1.66 7.44
N TYR A 341 -4.29 -1.23 8.23
CA TYR A 341 -4.49 -0.19 9.24
C TYR A 341 -3.86 1.12 8.78
N SER A 342 -4.49 2.24 9.10
CA SER A 342 -3.89 3.58 8.99
C SER A 342 -3.62 4.14 10.37
N ILE A 343 -2.35 4.42 10.66
CA ILE A 343 -1.88 5.03 11.92
C ILE A 343 -1.51 6.48 11.63
N ASN A 344 -2.11 7.41 12.36
CA ASN A 344 -1.67 8.81 12.38
C ASN A 344 -1.18 9.17 13.79
N VAL A 345 0.05 9.63 13.90
CA VAL A 345 0.72 9.96 15.17
C VAL A 345 0.93 11.47 15.26
N PRO A 346 0.46 12.16 16.32
CA PRO A 346 0.70 13.58 16.50
C PRO A 346 2.13 13.80 17.03
N LEU A 347 2.95 14.54 16.29
CA LEU A 347 4.28 14.96 16.77
C LEU A 347 4.16 16.20 17.66
N CYS A 348 3.71 15.96 18.89
CA CYS A 348 3.58 16.96 19.94
C CYS A 348 3.92 16.34 21.32
N GLU A 349 3.76 17.11 22.39
CA GLU A 349 4.10 16.71 23.76
C GLU A 349 3.42 15.39 24.19
N THR A 350 2.18 15.17 23.75
CA THR A 350 1.35 14.04 24.16
C THR A 350 1.92 12.68 23.76
N ILE A 351 2.88 12.63 22.81
CA ILE A 351 3.52 11.37 22.41
C ILE A 351 4.33 10.72 23.55
N SER A 352 4.69 11.49 24.57
CA SER A 352 5.38 10.97 25.77
C SER A 352 4.47 10.09 26.64
N GLN A 353 3.14 10.25 26.53
CA GLN A 353 2.13 9.39 27.16
C GLN A 353 1.00 9.16 26.15
N PRO A 354 1.24 8.34 25.13
CA PRO A 354 0.38 8.25 23.97
C PRO A 354 -0.93 7.54 24.30
N GLU A 355 -2.03 8.13 23.87
CA GLU A 355 -3.35 7.53 23.91
C GLU A 355 -3.81 7.17 22.51
N VAL A 356 -4.11 5.88 22.29
CA VAL A 356 -4.52 5.34 20.99
C VAL A 356 -6.04 5.27 20.93
N VAL A 357 -6.62 5.75 19.83
CA VAL A 357 -8.07 5.77 19.60
C VAL A 357 -8.40 5.10 18.28
N TRP A 358 -9.40 4.22 18.31
CA TRP A 358 -10.00 3.70 17.08
C TRP A 358 -10.80 4.79 16.40
N THR A 359 -10.51 5.06 15.13
CA THR A 359 -11.13 6.16 14.40
C THR A 359 -11.75 5.72 13.09
N ARG A 360 -12.62 6.57 12.56
CA ARG A 360 -13.02 6.57 11.16
C ARG A 360 -12.36 7.73 10.41
N ILE A 361 -12.23 7.59 9.09
CA ILE A 361 -11.80 8.70 8.23
C ILE A 361 -12.89 9.78 8.24
N TRP A 362 -12.51 11.03 8.52
CA TRP A 362 -13.42 12.18 8.38
C TRP A 362 -13.71 12.47 6.91
N GLU A 363 -14.99 12.56 6.54
CA GLU A 363 -15.40 12.88 5.18
C GLU A 363 -15.24 14.37 4.88
N ASN A 364 -14.12 14.72 4.24
CA ASN A 364 -13.83 16.07 3.76
C ASN A 364 -13.55 16.11 2.25
N ARG A 365 -13.51 17.33 1.71
CA ARG A 365 -13.34 17.62 0.28
C ARG A 365 -12.32 18.74 0.11
N TYR A 366 -11.58 18.74 -1.00
CA TYR A 366 -10.74 19.87 -1.39
C TYR A 366 -11.37 20.71 -2.49
N GLY A 367 -11.02 22.00 -2.50
CA GLY A 367 -11.26 22.90 -3.62
C GLY A 367 -10.08 22.88 -4.61
N PRO A 368 -9.72 24.03 -5.20
CA PRO A 368 -8.58 24.12 -6.12
C PRO A 368 -7.27 23.61 -5.50
N LEU A 369 -6.56 22.76 -6.24
CA LEU A 369 -5.24 22.23 -5.88
C LEU A 369 -4.10 22.84 -6.70
N PHE A 370 -4.42 23.55 -7.78
CA PHE A 370 -3.46 24.12 -8.71
C PHE A 370 -3.75 25.60 -8.95
N ALA A 371 -2.70 26.37 -9.21
CA ALA A 371 -2.78 27.78 -9.55
C ALA A 371 -1.95 28.08 -10.80
N ALA A 372 -2.37 29.10 -11.56
CA ALA A 372 -1.62 29.59 -12.70
C ALA A 372 -0.35 30.32 -12.25
N GLU A 373 0.72 30.14 -13.02
CA GLU A 373 1.99 30.84 -12.81
C GLU A 373 2.68 31.14 -14.15
N SER A 374 3.71 31.98 -14.11
CA SER A 374 4.57 32.27 -15.25
C SER A 374 5.43 31.06 -15.63
N THR A 375 5.56 30.79 -16.93
CA THR A 375 6.51 29.80 -17.48
C THR A 375 7.96 30.11 -17.18
N ALA A 376 8.29 31.34 -16.76
CA ALA A 376 9.64 31.71 -16.36
C ALA A 376 10.11 31.04 -15.05
N THR A 377 9.17 30.60 -14.20
CA THR A 377 9.49 30.02 -12.88
C THR A 377 9.89 28.54 -12.95
N TYR A 378 9.44 27.80 -13.98
CA TYR A 378 9.66 26.35 -14.06
C TYR A 378 10.52 25.97 -15.27
N PRO A 379 11.51 25.08 -15.10
CA PRO A 379 12.19 24.48 -16.24
C PRO A 379 11.20 23.64 -17.08
N ALA A 380 11.57 23.39 -18.34
CA ALA A 380 10.75 22.74 -19.38
C ALA A 380 9.95 21.51 -18.88
N PRO A 381 8.78 21.23 -19.47
CA PRO A 381 7.86 20.21 -18.96
C PRO A 381 8.50 18.81 -18.90
N PRO A 382 8.27 18.04 -17.83
CA PRO A 382 8.93 16.76 -17.60
C PRO A 382 8.40 15.60 -18.46
N ALA A 383 7.24 15.75 -19.09
CA ALA A 383 6.63 14.69 -19.89
C ALA A 383 7.28 14.57 -21.28
N PRO A 384 7.46 13.36 -21.82
CA PRO A 384 7.95 13.18 -23.18
C PRO A 384 6.94 13.80 -24.16
N GLN A 385 7.33 14.93 -24.74
CA GLN A 385 6.59 15.56 -25.81
C GLN A 385 7.15 15.09 -27.16
N PRO A 386 6.33 15.01 -28.22
CA PRO A 386 6.84 14.92 -29.58
C PRO A 386 7.87 16.02 -29.82
N ALA A 387 8.92 15.75 -30.59
CA ALA A 387 9.93 16.76 -30.94
C ALA A 387 9.33 18.00 -31.65
N THR A 388 8.15 17.84 -32.25
CA THR A 388 7.38 18.90 -32.91
C THR A 388 6.47 19.70 -31.98
N ALA A 389 6.36 19.33 -30.70
CA ALA A 389 5.47 20.01 -29.77
C ALA A 389 5.96 21.44 -29.51
N PRO A 390 5.09 22.46 -29.62
CA PRO A 390 5.47 23.83 -29.31
C PRO A 390 5.77 23.96 -27.81
N LYS A 391 6.66 24.91 -27.47
CA LYS A 391 6.96 25.23 -26.07
C LYS A 391 5.68 25.72 -25.36
N PRO A 392 5.37 25.22 -24.16
CA PRO A 392 4.20 25.69 -23.42
C PRO A 392 4.36 27.17 -23.04
N GLN A 393 3.28 27.94 -23.19
CA GLN A 393 3.22 29.36 -22.79
C GLN A 393 2.51 29.58 -21.45
N ASN A 394 1.80 28.57 -20.95
CA ASN A 394 1.05 28.62 -19.70
C ASN A 394 1.45 27.42 -18.83
N VAL A 395 1.58 27.63 -17.53
CA VAL A 395 1.86 26.56 -16.56
C VAL A 395 0.92 26.64 -15.37
N LEU A 396 0.60 25.47 -14.83
CA LEU A 396 -0.07 25.31 -13.55
C LEU A 396 0.93 24.68 -12.59
N HIS A 397 0.95 25.14 -11.33
CA HIS A 397 1.72 24.51 -10.27
C HIS A 397 0.81 24.08 -9.14
N PHE A 398 1.27 23.09 -8.36
CA PHE A 398 0.53 22.58 -7.21
C PHE A 398 0.54 23.61 -6.08
N ALA A 399 -0.63 24.12 -5.72
CA ALA A 399 -0.85 25.18 -4.74
C ALA A 399 -2.20 25.01 -4.03
N PRO A 400 -2.33 24.00 -3.16
CA PRO A 400 -3.59 23.72 -2.49
C PRO A 400 -3.95 24.78 -1.45
N ASN A 401 -5.25 25.12 -1.37
CA ASN A 401 -5.75 25.92 -0.26
C ASN A 401 -5.84 25.08 1.03
N MET A 402 -4.76 25.07 1.81
CA MET A 402 -4.62 24.24 3.02
C MET A 402 -5.64 24.54 4.12
N ALA A 403 -6.17 25.77 4.20
CA ALA A 403 -7.18 26.12 5.21
C ALA A 403 -8.47 25.30 5.03
N SER A 404 -8.90 25.09 3.77
CA SER A 404 -10.06 24.26 3.44
C SER A 404 -9.86 22.77 3.75
N LEU A 405 -8.60 22.32 3.76
CA LEU A 405 -8.21 20.92 3.92
C LEU A 405 -8.00 20.53 5.38
N LEU A 406 -7.45 21.43 6.19
CA LEU A 406 -6.96 21.14 7.54
C LEU A 406 -7.89 21.57 8.67
N GLY A 407 -8.88 22.43 8.38
CA GLY A 407 -9.70 23.10 9.41
C GLY A 407 -11.20 22.95 9.19
N PRO A 408 -11.83 21.84 9.63
CA PRO A 408 -13.29 21.78 9.67
C PRO A 408 -13.90 22.82 10.61
N LYS A 409 -15.12 23.28 10.28
CA LYS A 409 -15.95 24.08 11.19
C LYS A 409 -16.42 23.30 12.41
N SER A 410 -16.65 21.99 12.26
CA SER A 410 -16.99 21.06 13.33
C SER A 410 -16.06 19.85 13.27
N LEU A 411 -15.46 19.47 14.41
CA LEU A 411 -14.60 18.30 14.52
C LEU A 411 -15.41 17.15 15.13
N PRO A 412 -15.98 16.23 14.33
CA PRO A 412 -16.77 15.15 14.88
C PRO A 412 -15.86 14.20 15.67
N GLU A 413 -16.23 13.93 16.91
CA GLU A 413 -15.54 12.98 17.77
C GLU A 413 -15.47 11.58 17.13
N GLY A 414 -14.39 10.85 17.41
CA GLY A 414 -14.11 9.54 16.81
C GLY A 414 -13.58 9.57 15.37
N THR A 415 -13.39 10.76 14.79
CA THR A 415 -12.69 10.88 13.50
C THR A 415 -11.17 10.96 13.67
N ASP A 416 -10.45 10.54 12.64
CA ASP A 416 -8.99 10.62 12.56
C ASP A 416 -8.45 12.06 12.70
N VAL A 417 -9.10 13.05 12.07
CA VAL A 417 -8.76 14.46 12.23
C VAL A 417 -9.01 14.95 13.65
N TRP A 418 -10.14 14.59 14.26
CA TRP A 418 -10.42 14.94 15.66
C TRP A 418 -9.36 14.36 16.60
N ALA A 419 -8.97 13.10 16.41
CA ALA A 419 -7.98 12.43 17.25
C ALA A 419 -6.63 13.17 17.20
N ILE A 420 -6.09 13.40 16.00
CA ILE A 420 -4.80 14.11 15.83
C ILE A 420 -4.85 15.52 16.40
N LEU A 421 -5.92 16.28 16.16
CA LEU A 421 -6.03 17.66 16.67
C LEU A 421 -6.24 17.74 18.19
N ASN A 422 -6.54 16.62 18.86
CA ASN A 422 -6.60 16.52 20.33
C ASN A 422 -5.39 15.80 20.92
N GLY A 423 -4.35 15.52 20.13
CA GLY A 423 -3.12 14.89 20.59
C GLY A 423 -3.24 13.37 20.81
N TYR A 424 -4.29 12.74 20.27
CA TYR A 424 -4.46 11.28 20.28
C TYR A 424 -3.79 10.65 19.05
N VAL A 425 -3.29 9.43 19.20
CA VAL A 425 -2.87 8.58 18.08
C VAL A 425 -4.13 7.96 17.47
N SER A 426 -4.35 8.19 16.18
CA SER A 426 -5.47 7.63 15.44
C SER A 426 -5.08 6.30 14.81
N VAL A 427 -5.92 5.28 14.96
CA VAL A 427 -5.83 4.02 14.21
C VAL A 427 -7.16 3.76 13.51
N THR A 428 -7.13 3.67 12.19
CA THR A 428 -8.31 3.36 11.37
C THR A 428 -8.16 1.99 10.71
N ARG A 429 -9.23 1.20 10.77
CA ARG A 429 -9.35 -0.11 10.10
C ARG A 429 -9.80 0.08 8.67
N LEU A 430 -9.08 -0.52 7.73
CA LEU A 430 -9.32 -0.34 6.30
C LEU A 430 -9.32 -1.67 5.53
N ARG A 431 -10.04 -1.64 4.40
CA ARG A 431 -10.01 -2.66 3.35
C ARG A 431 -9.67 -1.98 2.02
N PRO A 432 -8.93 -2.64 1.12
CA PRO A 432 -8.63 -2.08 -0.18
C PRO A 432 -9.78 -2.35 -1.16
N ASN A 433 -10.94 -1.77 -0.91
CA ASN A 433 -12.08 -1.85 -1.81
C ASN A 433 -12.82 -0.51 -1.89
N PHE A 434 -13.50 -0.31 -3.01
CA PHE A 434 -14.53 0.71 -3.09
C PHE A 434 -15.85 0.06 -2.71
N MET A 435 -16.39 0.43 -1.55
CA MET A 435 -17.76 0.09 -1.19
C MET A 435 -18.72 1.03 -1.93
N GLU A 436 -19.82 0.48 -2.43
CA GLU A 436 -20.87 1.25 -3.09
C GLU A 436 -21.85 1.87 -2.08
N VAL A 437 -22.50 2.95 -2.52
CA VAL A 437 -23.61 3.56 -1.77
C VAL A 437 -24.93 3.02 -2.30
N ASP A 438 -25.90 2.86 -1.40
CA ASP A 438 -27.28 2.53 -1.77
C ASP A 438 -27.96 3.70 -2.49
N ARG A 439 -29.21 3.50 -2.92
CA ARG A 439 -30.03 4.52 -3.60
C ARG A 439 -30.24 5.80 -2.77
N GLU A 440 -30.03 5.73 -1.46
CA GLU A 440 -30.17 6.83 -0.50
C GLU A 440 -28.81 7.51 -0.25
N GLY A 441 -27.75 7.08 -0.94
CA GLY A 441 -26.39 7.59 -0.80
C GLY A 441 -25.67 7.04 0.44
N LYS A 442 -26.18 5.99 1.08
CA LYS A 442 -25.55 5.38 2.27
C LYS A 442 -24.59 4.29 1.85
N GLY A 443 -23.34 4.33 2.31
CA GLY A 443 -22.41 3.22 2.12
C GLY A 443 -23.00 1.93 2.70
N LEU A 444 -23.00 0.84 1.94
CA LEU A 444 -23.36 -0.49 2.46
C LEU A 444 -22.47 -0.76 3.70
N ASP A 445 -23.10 -0.96 4.87
CA ASP A 445 -22.52 -1.08 6.23
C ASP A 445 -22.35 0.18 7.10
N VAL A 446 -22.65 1.40 6.64
CA VAL A 446 -22.57 2.58 7.54
C VAL A 446 -23.89 2.79 8.27
N LYS A 447 -24.05 2.21 9.47
CA LYS A 447 -25.08 2.69 10.42
C LYS A 447 -24.84 4.17 10.68
N ARG A 448 -25.90 4.99 10.60
CA ARG A 448 -25.84 6.42 10.93
C ARG A 448 -25.35 6.56 12.37
N PHE A 449 -24.12 6.99 12.57
CA PHE A 449 -23.64 7.31 13.90
C PHE A 449 -24.36 8.58 14.34
N GLU A 450 -25.19 8.47 15.37
CA GLU A 450 -25.63 9.64 16.14
C GLU A 450 -24.37 10.31 16.71
N GLU A 451 -24.34 11.64 16.81
CA GLU A 451 -23.23 12.35 17.42
C GLU A 451 -22.95 11.77 18.82
N LEU A 452 -21.92 10.93 18.93
CA LEU A 452 -21.42 10.50 20.22
C LEU A 452 -20.87 11.75 20.92
N LYS A 453 -21.63 12.25 21.89
CA LYS A 453 -21.10 13.19 22.88
C LYS A 453 -20.51 12.36 24.02
N LEU A 454 -19.32 11.82 23.83
CA LEU A 454 -18.62 11.15 24.91
C LEU A 454 -18.05 12.24 25.83
N LYS A 455 -18.49 12.25 27.09
CA LYS A 455 -17.94 13.21 28.08
C LYS A 455 -16.53 12.83 28.51
N GLU A 456 -16.12 11.56 28.32
CA GLU A 456 -14.77 11.03 28.57
C GLU A 456 -14.51 9.84 27.61
N LEU A 457 -13.27 9.68 27.12
CA LEU A 457 -12.85 8.54 26.30
C LEU A 457 -12.92 7.25 27.11
N GLN A 458 -13.84 6.36 26.75
CA GLN A 458 -13.99 5.04 27.35
C GLN A 458 -13.14 4.01 26.60
N ASP A 459 -12.70 2.98 27.30
CA ASP A 459 -11.95 1.87 26.69
C ASP A 459 -12.91 0.98 25.87
N GLY A 460 -12.48 0.53 24.68
CA GLY A 460 -13.31 -0.29 23.80
C GLY A 460 -12.68 -0.66 22.46
N LEU A 461 -13.46 -1.35 21.61
CA LEU A 461 -13.07 -1.72 20.24
C LEU A 461 -13.76 -0.89 19.15
N GLU A 462 -14.80 -0.14 19.55
CA GLU A 462 -15.64 0.67 18.66
C GLU A 462 -14.96 1.98 18.25
N VAL A 463 -15.40 2.55 17.13
CA VAL A 463 -14.93 3.87 16.69
C VAL A 463 -15.25 4.93 17.76
N GLY A 464 -14.26 5.75 18.11
CA GLY A 464 -14.35 6.76 19.15
C GLY A 464 -14.01 6.27 20.55
N THR A 465 -13.57 5.02 20.71
CA THR A 465 -13.12 4.47 22.01
C THR A 465 -11.61 4.38 22.10
N ARG A 466 -11.07 4.53 23.32
CA ARG A 466 -9.64 4.34 23.61
C ARG A 466 -9.33 2.87 23.45
N TRP A 467 -8.26 2.57 22.70
CA TRP A 467 -7.74 1.22 22.65
C TRP A 467 -6.80 0.96 23.83
N ARG A 468 -7.31 0.22 24.82
CA ARG A 468 -6.49 -0.51 25.78
C ARG A 468 -6.67 -2.01 25.48
N LEU A 469 -5.56 -2.75 25.35
CA LEU A 469 -5.61 -4.21 25.58
C LEU A 469 -5.51 -4.41 27.08
#